data_AF-A0A0H2ZRP2-F1
#
_entry.id   AF-A0A0H2ZRP2-F1
#
_cell.length_a   1.000
_cell.length_b   1.000
_cell.length_c   1.000
_cell.angle_alpha   90.00
_cell.angle_beta   90.00
_cell.angle_gamma   90.00
#
_symmetry.space_group_name_H-M   'P 1'
#
loop_
_entity.id
_entity.type
_entity.pdbx_description
1 polymer ?
#
loop_
_entity_poly.entity_id
_entity_poly.type
_entity_poly.pdbx_seq_one_letter_code
_entity_poly.pdbx_strand_id
1 'polypeptide(L)'
;MSHIGDWFNYQASLKILLFAMLAGAALPGLFALGIRLQSAGAGDITLDGAEGGPARRNPLLTGLAWAIYALVIAVITLALLYIARDFIAHHTGYPFLGAKAK
;
A
#
# COMPACT_ATOMS: atom_id res chain seq x y z
N MET A 1 -27.47 33.77 8.63
CA MET A 1 -26.21 34.26 8.02
C MET A 1 -25.12 33.24 8.33
N SER A 2 -24.88 32.27 7.45
CA SER A 2 -23.88 31.21 7.68
C SER A 2 -22.51 31.64 7.14
N HIS A 3 -21.82 32.52 7.87
CA HIS A 3 -20.48 33.04 7.55
C HIS A 3 -19.37 31.98 7.46
N ILE A 4 -19.66 30.72 7.80
CA ILE A 4 -18.70 29.60 7.80
C ILE A 4 -18.48 29.06 6.37
N GLY A 5 -19.48 29.14 5.49
CA GLY A 5 -19.40 28.61 4.13
C GLY A 5 -18.47 29.40 3.20
N ASP A 6 -18.35 30.71 3.42
CA ASP A 6 -17.47 31.56 2.62
C ASP A 6 -15.99 31.38 3.01
N TRP A 7 -15.72 31.03 4.27
CA TRP A 7 -14.36 30.78 4.77
C TRP A 7 -13.87 29.37 4.46
N PHE A 8 -14.76 28.37 4.41
CA PHE A 8 -14.41 26.98 4.13
C PHE A 8 -15.06 26.46 2.85
N ASN A 9 -14.24 26.29 1.82
CA ASN A 9 -14.71 25.74 0.56
C ASN A 9 -14.89 24.20 0.65
N TYR A 10 -16.09 23.77 1.04
CA TYR A 10 -16.45 22.35 1.17
C TYR A 10 -16.18 21.55 -0.10
N GLN A 11 -16.40 22.13 -1.28
CA GLN A 11 -16.17 21.44 -2.55
C GLN A 11 -14.68 21.16 -2.78
N ALA A 12 -13.81 22.14 -2.49
CA ALA A 12 -12.36 21.97 -2.60
C ALA A 12 -11.86 20.97 -1.54
N SER A 13 -12.30 21.11 -0.30
CA SER A 13 -11.93 20.22 0.80
C SER A 13 -12.32 18.77 0.54
N LEU A 14 -13.52 18.52 0.00
CA LEU A 14 -13.96 17.18 -0.35
C LEU A 14 -13.09 16.56 -1.46
N LYS A 15 -12.71 17.35 -2.46
CA LYS A 15 -11.79 16.89 -3.52
C LYS A 15 -10.43 16.52 -2.93
N ILE A 16 -9.86 17.39 -2.08
CA ILE A 16 -8.58 17.12 -1.42
C ILE A 16 -8.67 15.86 -0.56
N LEU A 17 -9.74 15.70 0.23
CA LEU A 17 -9.97 14.51 1.03
C LEU A 17 -9.96 13.25 0.18
N LEU A 18 -10.69 13.24 -0.94
CA LEU A 18 -10.74 12.10 -1.84
C LEU A 18 -9.36 11.79 -2.44
N PHE A 19 -8.63 12.81 -2.90
CA PHE A 19 -7.29 12.60 -3.44
C PHE A 19 -6.29 12.16 -2.37
N ALA A 20 -6.34 12.73 -1.16
CA ALA A 20 -5.46 12.33 -0.06
C ALA A 20 -5.77 10.91 0.42
N MET A 21 -7.05 10.54 0.48
CA MET A 21 -7.47 9.18 0.83
C MET A 21 -7.04 8.19 -0.26
N LEU A 22 -7.27 8.49 -1.54
CA LEU A 22 -6.88 7.60 -2.63
C LEU A 22 -5.37 7.51 -2.78
N ALA A 23 -4.65 8.63 -2.81
CA ALA A 23 -3.20 8.63 -3.00
C ALA A 23 -2.45 8.16 -1.75
N GLY A 24 -2.88 8.59 -0.56
CA GLY A 24 -2.19 8.28 0.70
C GLY A 24 -2.61 6.95 1.30
N ALA A 25 -3.89 6.59 1.26
CA ALA A 25 -4.39 5.38 1.89
C ALA A 25 -4.47 4.17 0.95
N ALA A 26 -4.26 4.32 -0.37
CA ALA A 26 -4.27 3.16 -1.28
C ALA A 26 -3.21 2.12 -0.92
N LEU A 27 -1.97 2.54 -0.63
CA LEU A 27 -0.89 1.61 -0.28
C LEU A 27 -1.16 0.89 1.05
N PRO A 28 -1.45 1.59 2.17
CA PRO A 28 -1.89 0.94 3.41
C PRO A 28 -3.12 0.07 3.24
N GLY A 29 -4.09 0.49 2.43
CA GLY A 29 -5.30 -0.26 2.12
C GLY A 29 -5.03 -1.56 1.39
N LEU A 30 -4.17 -1.54 0.36
CA LEU A 30 -3.72 -2.74 -0.33
C LEU A 30 -3.00 -3.70 0.62
N PHE A 31 -2.12 -3.19 1.48
CA PHE A 31 -1.46 -4.01 2.48
C PHE A 31 -2.45 -4.68 3.45
N ALA A 32 -3.43 -3.92 3.96
CA ALA A 32 -4.48 -4.45 4.83
C ALA A 32 -5.33 -5.53 4.12
N LEU A 33 -5.64 -5.34 2.83
CA LEU A 33 -6.30 -6.36 2.01
C LEU A 33 -5.45 -7.63 1.88
N GLY A 34 -4.14 -7.50 1.69
CA GLY A 34 -3.20 -8.62 1.69
C GLY A 34 -3.25 -9.41 3.01
N ILE A 35 -3.25 -8.71 4.15
CA ILE A 35 -3.35 -9.34 5.48
C ILE A 35 -4.68 -10.09 5.63
N ARG A 36 -5.78 -9.49 5.19
CA ARG A 36 -7.10 -10.13 5.22
C ARG A 36 -7.18 -11.38 4.34
N LEU A 37 -6.58 -11.35 3.16
CA LEU A 37 -6.51 -12.50 2.25
C LEU A 37 -5.60 -13.60 2.81
N GLN A 38 -4.48 -13.21 3.43
CA GLN A 38 -3.58 -14.12 4.10
C GLN A 38 -4.26 -14.82 5.28
N SER A 39 -5.01 -14.08 6.10
CA SER A 39 -5.76 -14.68 7.23
C SER A 39 -6.86 -15.62 6.74
N ALA A 40 -7.58 -15.24 5.67
CA ALA A 40 -8.58 -16.12 5.06
C ALA A 40 -7.96 -17.37 4.42
N GLY A 41 -6.74 -17.27 3.88
CA GLY A 41 -6.01 -18.38 3.27
C GLY A 41 -5.33 -19.31 4.29
N ALA A 42 -4.99 -18.81 5.48
CA ALA A 42 -4.36 -19.60 6.54
C ALA A 42 -5.30 -20.63 7.18
N GLY A 43 -6.62 -20.43 7.06
CA GLY A 43 -7.63 -21.25 7.75
C GLY A 43 -7.83 -20.79 9.20
N ASP A 44 -8.99 -21.13 9.76
CA ASP A 44 -9.33 -20.79 11.14
C ASP A 44 -8.55 -21.68 12.13
N ILE A 45 -7.99 -21.07 13.17
CA ILE A 45 -7.46 -21.80 14.33
C ILE A 45 -8.63 -21.98 15.29
N THR A 46 -9.44 -23.01 15.06
CA THR A 46 -10.52 -23.38 16.00
C THR A 46 -9.93 -23.62 17.39
N LEU A 47 -10.39 -22.84 18.36
CA LEU A 47 -10.01 -22.90 19.78
C LEU A 47 -10.51 -24.19 20.48
N ASP A 48 -11.42 -24.91 19.85
CA ASP A 48 -11.82 -26.24 20.28
C ASP A 48 -10.73 -27.23 19.91
N GLY A 49 -10.01 -27.72 20.92
CA GLY A 49 -8.96 -28.74 20.83
C GLY A 49 -9.42 -30.11 20.31
N ALA A 50 -10.32 -30.17 19.34
CA ALA A 50 -10.58 -31.34 18.53
C ALA A 50 -9.39 -31.52 17.58
N GLU A 51 -8.46 -32.37 18.00
CA GLU A 51 -7.33 -32.83 17.21
C GLU A 51 -7.73 -33.18 15.77
N GLY A 52 -7.02 -32.62 14.79
CA GLY A 52 -6.73 -33.34 13.54
C GLY A 52 -7.63 -33.09 12.32
N GLY A 53 -8.50 -32.08 12.29
CA GLY A 53 -9.11 -31.66 11.03
C GLY A 53 -8.13 -30.83 10.18
N PRO A 54 -7.84 -31.16 8.90
CA PRO A 54 -6.89 -30.37 8.12
C PRO A 54 -7.44 -28.95 7.99
N ALA A 55 -6.78 -27.99 8.65
CA ALA A 55 -7.01 -26.57 8.41
C ALA A 55 -7.00 -26.40 6.89
N ARG A 56 -8.17 -26.07 6.31
CA ARG A 56 -8.35 -26.03 4.86
C ARG A 56 -7.66 -24.77 4.33
N ARG A 57 -6.33 -24.79 4.36
CA ARG A 57 -5.48 -23.74 3.81
C ARG A 57 -5.86 -23.61 2.35
N ASN A 58 -6.21 -22.39 1.96
CA ASN A 58 -6.47 -22.08 0.57
C ASN A 58 -5.18 -21.50 -0.03
N PRO A 59 -4.35 -22.33 -0.69
CA PRO A 59 -3.07 -21.86 -1.23
C PRO A 59 -3.25 -20.75 -2.26
N LEU A 60 -4.41 -20.67 -2.92
CA LEU A 60 -4.72 -19.62 -3.88
C LEU A 60 -4.87 -18.25 -3.20
N LEU A 61 -5.56 -18.18 -2.05
CA LEU A 61 -5.71 -16.94 -1.28
C LEU A 61 -4.39 -16.47 -0.69
N THR A 62 -3.58 -17.42 -0.18
CA THR A 62 -2.22 -17.13 0.28
C THR A 62 -1.33 -16.63 -0.87
N GLY A 63 -1.39 -17.26 -2.05
CA GLY A 63 -0.65 -16.80 -3.23
C GLY A 63 -1.05 -15.38 -3.65
N LEU A 64 -2.35 -15.07 -3.63
CA LEU A 64 -2.85 -13.73 -3.94
C LEU A 64 -2.37 -12.68 -2.93
N ALA A 65 -2.35 -13.01 -1.64
CA ALA A 65 -1.83 -12.12 -0.60
C ALA A 65 -0.34 -11.79 -0.82
N TRP A 66 0.47 -12.79 -1.16
CA TRP A 66 1.88 -12.58 -1.52
C TRP A 66 2.07 -11.72 -2.77
N ALA A 67 1.21 -11.88 -3.78
CA ALA A 67 1.24 -11.03 -4.96
C ALA A 67 0.97 -9.55 -4.61
N ILE A 68 0.03 -9.30 -3.70
CA ILE A 68 -0.26 -7.95 -3.19
C ILE A 68 0.94 -7.37 -2.44
N TYR A 69 1.60 -8.16 -1.57
CA TYR A 69 2.80 -7.68 -0.87
C TYR A 69 3.95 -7.38 -1.81
N ALA A 70 4.19 -8.23 -2.80
CA ALA A 70 5.21 -8.01 -3.82
C ALA A 70 4.93 -6.71 -4.61
N LEU A 71 3.67 -6.48 -4.97
CA LEU A 71 3.26 -5.23 -5.62
C LEU A 71 3.50 -4.00 -4.74
N VAL A 72 3.12 -4.06 -3.46
CA VAL A 72 3.33 -2.97 -2.50
C VAL A 72 4.83 -2.65 -2.36
N ILE A 73 5.67 -3.67 -2.20
CA ILE A 73 7.13 -3.50 -2.12
C ILE A 73 7.68 -2.88 -3.41
N ALA A 74 7.23 -3.33 -4.57
CA ALA A 74 7.68 -2.78 -5.85
C ALA A 74 7.33 -1.30 -5.98
N VAL A 75 6.10 -0.90 -5.64
CA VAL A 75 5.66 0.50 -5.69
C VAL A 75 6.46 1.37 -4.71
N ILE A 76 6.66 0.92 -3.46
CA ILE A 76 7.46 1.65 -2.46
C ILE A 76 8.90 1.82 -2.94
N THR A 77 9.50 0.75 -3.48
CA THR A 77 10.87 0.79 -3.99
C THR A 77 10.99 1.79 -5.13
N LEU A 78 10.08 1.76 -6.11
CA LEU A 78 10.08 2.71 -7.22
C LEU A 78 9.89 4.15 -6.75
N ALA A 79 8.99 4.39 -5.79
CA ALA A 79 8.78 5.71 -5.21
C ALA A 79 10.04 6.24 -4.51
N LEU A 80 10.69 5.40 -3.69
CA LEU A 80 11.94 5.75 -3.01
C LEU A 80 13.08 5.99 -4.00
N LEU A 81 13.23 5.13 -5.01
CA LEU A 81 14.25 5.29 -6.06
C LEU A 81 14.02 6.57 -6.87
N TYR A 82 12.76 6.94 -7.11
CA TYR A 82 12.42 8.18 -7.80
C TYR A 82 12.75 9.42 -6.96
N ILE A 83 12.40 9.41 -5.67
CA ILE A 83 12.70 10.50 -4.74
C ILE A 83 14.22 10.64 -4.52
N ALA A 84 14.91 9.52 -4.37
CA ALA A 84 16.36 9.48 -4.13
C ALA A 84 17.19 9.55 -5.42
N ARG A 85 16.56 9.71 -6.58
CA ARG A 85 17.22 9.64 -7.90
C ARG A 85 18.47 10.52 -8.00
N ASP A 86 18.34 11.79 -7.61
CA ASP A 86 19.44 12.76 -7.70
C ASP A 86 20.52 12.49 -6.65
N PHE A 87 20.13 12.05 -5.44
CA PHE A 87 21.06 11.66 -4.38
C PHE A 87 21.91 10.46 -4.81
N ILE A 88 21.28 9.44 -5.40
CA ILE A 88 21.96 8.27 -5.94
C ILE A 88 22.89 8.71 -7.07
N ALA A 89 22.40 9.48 -8.05
CA ALA A 89 23.21 9.91 -9.18
C ALA A 89 24.46 10.71 -8.75
N HIS A 90 24.35 11.51 -7.70
CA HIS A 90 25.47 12.28 -7.16
C HIS A 90 26.48 11.40 -6.40
N HIS A 91 26.02 10.44 -5.59
CA HIS A 91 26.92 9.55 -4.85
C HIS A 91 27.54 8.43 -5.70
N THR A 92 26.84 7.93 -6.72
CA THR A 92 27.35 6.85 -7.59
C THR A 92 28.05 7.37 -8.84
N GLY A 93 27.98 8.67 -9.13
CA GLY A 93 28.61 9.30 -10.30
C GLY A 93 28.04 8.82 -11.64
N TYR A 94 26.92 8.11 -11.64
CA TYR A 94 26.28 7.54 -12.83
C TYR A 94 24.85 8.07 -12.94
N PRO A 95 24.39 8.48 -14.14
CA PRO A 95 23.02 8.95 -14.33
C PRO A 95 22.00 7.86 -13.99
N PHE A 96 21.28 8.05 -12.88
CA PHE A 96 20.27 7.13 -12.37
C PHE A 96 18.88 7.64 -12.71
N LEU A 97 18.01 6.76 -13.25
CA LEU A 97 16.62 7.08 -13.64
C LEU A 97 16.45 8.37 -14.49
N GLY A 98 17.46 8.71 -15.30
CA GLY A 98 17.50 9.89 -16.18
C GLY A 98 18.05 11.16 -15.53
N ALA A 99 18.49 11.13 -14.26
CA ALA A 99 19.09 12.30 -13.62
C ALA A 99 20.46 12.54 -14.23
N LYS A 100 20.74 13.80 -14.58
CA LYS A 100 22.09 14.17 -15.02
C LYS A 100 22.95 14.27 -13.76
N ALA A 101 24.03 13.50 -13.71
CA ALA A 101 25.08 13.74 -12.72
C ALA A 101 25.59 15.18 -12.95
N LYS A 102 25.44 16.04 -11.95
CA LYS A 102 25.97 17.41 -11.97
C LYS A 102 27.32 17.43 -11.26
#